data_AF-A0A6L6JLF8-F1
#
_entry.id   AF-A0A6L6JLF8-F1
#
_cell.length_a   1.000
_cell.length_b   1.000
_cell.length_c   1.000
_cell.angle_alpha   90.00
_cell.angle_beta   90.00
_cell.angle_gamma   90.00
#
_symmetry.space_group_name_H-M   'P 1'
#
loop_
_entity.id
_entity.type
_entity.pdbx_description
1 polymer ?
#
loop_
_entity_poly.entity_id
_entity_poly.type
_entity_poly.pdbx_seq_one_letter_code
_entity_poly.pdbx_strand_id
1 'polypeptide(L)'
;MQYLEAKSLGPLIGKNCVLVEGPSDVVYLQVMSQALQSRNREYLDPRWAICPTGGLDKVSSFASLFAGNNLNIVALCDYGKGDKSKIERLRQSQILTTEKVLTAADFTDKSESDIEDLFAPGFYCNLVNLALNLNKKQQISPKSVADAEPNTERLVKQVEAACRTLPPETPEFGHFIPADWLLRHPDLLDGDTPEINESLDRFEAAFKAINQFLS
;
A
#
# COMPACT_ATOMS: atom_id res chain seq x y z
N MET A 1 -47.55 1.96 -14.86
CA MET A 1 -47.16 2.67 -13.62
C MET A 1 -46.74 1.62 -12.60
N GLN A 2 -45.52 1.12 -12.71
CA GLN A 2 -44.98 0.09 -11.81
C GLN A 2 -43.91 0.78 -10.97
N TYR A 3 -44.15 0.80 -9.66
CA TYR A 3 -43.24 1.32 -8.65
C TYR A 3 -41.90 0.60 -8.76
N LEU A 4 -40.83 1.35 -9.06
CA LEU A 4 -39.47 0.93 -8.74
C LEU A 4 -39.24 1.31 -7.28
N GLU A 5 -39.31 0.31 -6.39
CA GLU A 5 -38.77 0.44 -5.04
C GLU A 5 -37.30 0.85 -5.16
N ALA A 6 -36.97 1.97 -4.52
CA ALA A 6 -35.59 2.30 -4.23
C ALA A 6 -35.05 1.22 -3.29
N LYS A 7 -34.38 0.20 -3.86
CA LYS A 7 -33.44 -0.64 -3.12
C LYS A 7 -32.51 0.33 -2.40
N SER A 8 -32.56 0.31 -1.08
CA SER A 8 -31.65 1.05 -0.24
C SER A 8 -30.24 0.83 -0.75
N LEU A 9 -29.55 1.93 -1.06
CA LEU A 9 -28.11 1.95 -1.17
C LEU A 9 -27.58 1.66 0.24
N GLY A 10 -27.63 0.39 0.66
CA GLY A 10 -26.75 -0.11 1.71
C GLY A 10 -25.31 0.21 1.30
N PRO A 11 -24.41 0.50 2.25
CA PRO A 11 -23.09 1.00 1.91
C PRO A 11 -22.43 0.07 0.90
N LEU A 12 -21.84 0.66 -0.16
CA LEU A 12 -21.05 0.02 -1.23
C LEU A 12 -19.80 -0.72 -0.72
N ILE A 13 -19.77 -1.04 0.57
CA ILE A 13 -18.63 -1.48 1.36
C ILE A 13 -18.97 -2.90 1.80
N GLY A 14 -18.13 -3.86 1.39
CA GLY A 14 -18.28 -5.27 1.75
C GLY A 14 -18.26 -5.47 3.27
N LYS A 15 -18.70 -6.64 3.75
CA LYS A 15 -18.66 -6.97 5.19
C LYS A 15 -17.26 -6.88 5.80
N ASN A 16 -16.22 -7.02 4.99
CA ASN A 16 -14.82 -6.94 5.41
C ASN A 16 -14.08 -5.88 4.58
N CYS A 17 -13.35 -4.99 5.26
CA CYS A 17 -12.60 -3.90 4.63
C CYS A 17 -11.17 -3.79 5.12
N VAL A 18 -10.25 -3.63 4.18
CA VAL A 18 -8.88 -3.19 4.44
C VAL A 18 -8.78 -1.70 4.13
N LEU A 19 -8.54 -0.89 5.15
CA LEU A 19 -8.31 0.54 4.99
C LEU A 19 -6.85 0.81 4.68
N VAL A 20 -6.62 1.62 3.64
CA VAL A 20 -5.29 2.09 3.22
C VAL A 20 -5.31 3.60 3.06
N GLU A 21 -4.15 4.24 2.94
CA GLU A 21 -4.06 5.70 2.93
C GLU A 21 -4.35 6.29 1.55
N GLY A 22 -3.76 5.70 0.50
CA GLY A 22 -3.77 6.23 -0.85
C GLY A 22 -4.32 5.26 -1.91
N PRO A 23 -4.63 5.79 -3.12
CA PRO A 23 -5.03 4.96 -4.26
C PRO A 23 -3.88 4.09 -4.80
N SER A 24 -2.62 4.48 -4.60
CA SER A 24 -1.44 3.66 -4.94
C SER A 24 -1.46 2.32 -4.19
N ASP A 25 -1.76 2.36 -2.90
CA ASP A 25 -1.79 1.19 -2.01
C ASP A 25 -2.83 0.18 -2.49
N VAL A 26 -4.01 0.65 -2.90
CA VAL A 26 -5.07 -0.19 -3.48
C VAL A 26 -4.53 -0.97 -4.66
N VAL A 27 -3.84 -0.29 -5.57
CA VAL A 27 -3.28 -0.90 -6.78
C VAL A 27 -2.16 -1.87 -6.44
N TYR A 28 -1.22 -1.50 -5.57
CA TYR A 28 -0.13 -2.40 -5.17
C TYR A 28 -0.67 -3.68 -4.52
N LEU A 29 -1.58 -3.57 -3.56
CA LEU A 29 -2.17 -4.73 -2.89
C LEU A 29 -2.95 -5.60 -3.89
N GLN A 30 -3.67 -5.02 -4.85
CA GLN A 30 -4.37 -5.78 -5.88
C GLN A 30 -3.42 -6.55 -6.79
N VAL A 31 -2.40 -5.89 -7.33
CA VAL A 31 -1.46 -6.51 -8.27
C VAL A 31 -0.61 -7.58 -7.56
N MET A 32 -0.12 -7.29 -6.35
CA MET A 32 0.66 -8.25 -5.57
C MET A 32 -0.18 -9.45 -5.11
N SER A 33 -1.46 -9.24 -4.76
CA SER A 33 -2.39 -10.32 -4.47
C SER A 33 -2.58 -11.24 -5.68
N GLN A 34 -2.78 -10.68 -6.88
CA GLN A 34 -2.88 -11.47 -8.11
C GLN A 34 -1.59 -12.24 -8.43
N ALA A 35 -0.43 -11.61 -8.26
CA ALA A 35 0.87 -12.25 -8.46
C ALA A 35 1.09 -13.44 -7.51
N LEU A 36 0.72 -13.30 -6.23
CA LEU A 36 0.77 -14.38 -5.24
C LEU A 36 -0.25 -15.49 -5.54
N GLN A 37 -1.48 -15.11 -5.91
CA GLN A 37 -2.53 -16.06 -6.28
C GLN A 37 -2.11 -16.94 -7.45
N SER A 38 -1.52 -16.35 -8.49
CA SER A 38 -1.02 -17.09 -9.67
C SER A 38 0.06 -18.12 -9.33
N ARG A 39 0.78 -17.89 -8.22
CA ARG A 39 1.85 -18.76 -7.69
C ARG A 39 1.36 -19.77 -6.65
N ASN A 40 0.05 -19.84 -6.39
CA ASN A 40 -0.53 -20.63 -5.30
C ASN A 40 0.07 -20.30 -3.91
N ARG A 41 0.45 -19.03 -3.70
CA ARG A 41 0.89 -18.49 -2.40
C ARG A 41 -0.29 -17.82 -1.69
N GLU A 42 -0.14 -17.48 -0.41
CA GLU A 42 -1.21 -16.74 0.28
C GLU A 42 -1.37 -15.35 -0.36
N TYR A 43 -2.60 -15.02 -0.75
CA TYR A 43 -2.96 -13.75 -1.37
C TYR A 43 -4.07 -13.09 -0.54
N LEU A 44 -4.40 -11.83 -0.81
CA LEU A 44 -5.49 -11.17 -0.10
C LEU A 44 -6.82 -11.85 -0.43
N ASP A 45 -7.49 -12.40 0.58
CA ASP A 45 -8.75 -13.13 0.39
C ASP A 45 -9.80 -12.19 -0.25
N PRO A 46 -10.50 -12.64 -1.31
CA PRO A 46 -11.41 -11.80 -2.10
C PRO A 46 -12.64 -11.30 -1.32
N ARG A 47 -12.87 -11.79 -0.10
CA ARG A 47 -13.89 -11.26 0.81
C ARG A 47 -13.52 -9.90 1.39
N TRP A 48 -12.26 -9.47 1.29
CA TRP A 48 -11.79 -8.14 1.66
C TRP A 48 -12.01 -7.15 0.51
N ALA A 49 -12.70 -6.04 0.80
CA ALA A 49 -12.67 -4.86 -0.05
C ALA A 49 -11.56 -3.91 0.41
N ILE A 50 -10.71 -3.43 -0.50
CA ILE A 50 -9.68 -2.43 -0.17
C ILE A 50 -10.30 -1.04 -0.34
N CYS A 51 -10.19 -0.19 0.69
CA CYS A 51 -10.80 1.13 0.72
C CYS A 51 -9.74 2.20 1.02
N PRO A 52 -9.41 3.08 0.05
CA PRO A 52 -8.53 4.20 0.31
C PRO A 52 -9.27 5.26 1.13
N THR A 53 -8.60 5.76 2.17
CA THR A 53 -9.19 6.70 3.13
C THR A 53 -8.77 8.15 2.92
N GLY A 54 -7.65 8.37 2.19
CA GLY A 54 -7.09 9.69 1.94
C GLY A 54 -6.24 10.22 3.10
N GLY A 55 -5.47 9.32 3.73
CA GLY A 55 -4.53 9.57 4.82
C GLY A 55 -4.96 9.03 6.19
N LEU A 56 -3.97 8.78 7.05
CA LEU A 56 -4.13 8.20 8.40
C LEU A 56 -5.21 8.85 9.27
N ASP A 57 -5.34 10.18 9.22
CA ASP A 57 -6.33 10.90 10.03
C ASP A 57 -7.77 10.51 9.66
N LYS A 58 -8.02 10.17 8.40
CA LYS A 58 -9.34 9.79 7.90
C LYS A 58 -9.68 8.32 8.13
N VAL A 59 -8.69 7.45 8.37
CA VAL A 59 -8.91 6.05 8.79
C VAL A 59 -9.82 6.02 10.03
N SER A 60 -9.54 6.88 11.02
CA SER A 60 -10.33 6.98 12.26
C SER A 60 -11.78 7.42 12.02
N SER A 61 -11.96 8.36 11.08
CA SER A 61 -13.28 8.89 10.71
C SER A 61 -14.09 7.84 9.94
N PHE A 62 -13.44 7.12 9.02
CA PHE A 62 -14.07 6.03 8.28
C PHE A 62 -14.53 4.93 9.22
N ALA A 63 -13.65 4.44 10.09
CA ALA A 63 -13.99 3.43 11.09
C ALA A 63 -15.21 3.88 11.92
N SER A 64 -15.22 5.14 12.39
CA SER A 64 -16.31 5.69 13.20
C SER A 64 -17.66 5.71 12.48
N LEU A 65 -17.69 6.03 11.17
CA LEU A 65 -18.92 6.04 10.37
C LEU A 65 -19.57 4.66 10.28
N PHE A 66 -18.80 3.59 10.40
CA PHE A 66 -19.27 2.22 10.22
C PHE A 66 -19.29 1.37 11.50
N ALA A 67 -18.96 1.96 12.66
CA ALA A 67 -18.99 1.27 13.94
C ALA A 67 -20.35 0.60 14.26
N GLY A 68 -21.46 1.13 13.73
CA GLY A 68 -22.80 0.55 13.87
C GLY A 68 -23.21 -0.49 12.82
N ASN A 69 -22.40 -0.71 11.77
CA ASN A 69 -22.75 -1.53 10.60
C ASN A 69 -22.16 -2.95 10.63
N ASN A 70 -21.59 -3.36 11.77
CA ASN A 70 -20.97 -4.68 11.97
C ASN A 70 -19.92 -5.01 10.88
N LEU A 71 -19.22 -3.99 10.39
CA LEU A 71 -18.14 -4.15 9.42
C LEU A 71 -16.89 -4.66 10.13
N ASN A 72 -16.28 -5.67 9.54
CA ASN A 72 -14.96 -6.13 9.94
C ASN A 72 -13.91 -5.26 9.24
N ILE A 73 -13.18 -4.46 10.01
CA ILE A 73 -12.24 -3.49 9.45
C ILE A 73 -10.83 -3.82 9.94
N VAL A 74 -9.88 -3.87 9.02
CA VAL A 74 -8.44 -3.90 9.28
C VAL A 74 -7.83 -2.67 8.60
N ALA A 75 -6.90 -1.99 9.26
CA ALA A 75 -6.15 -0.90 8.66
C ALA A 75 -4.71 -1.37 8.39
N LEU A 76 -4.19 -1.07 7.20
CA LEU A 76 -2.78 -1.18 6.86
C LEU A 76 -2.27 0.22 6.55
N CYS A 77 -1.50 0.78 7.47
CA CYS A 77 -1.08 2.18 7.43
C CYS A 77 0.41 2.34 7.14
N ASP A 78 0.77 3.50 6.60
CA ASP A 78 2.14 3.97 6.59
C ASP A 78 2.60 4.25 8.04
N TYR A 79 3.91 4.24 8.26
CA TYR A 79 4.48 4.50 9.57
C TYR A 79 5.77 5.30 9.48
N GLY A 80 5.68 6.60 9.76
CA GLY A 80 6.84 7.48 9.85
C GLY A 80 6.96 8.24 11.17
N LYS A 81 8.06 8.99 11.28
CA LYS A 81 8.32 9.91 12.39
C LYS A 81 7.20 10.97 12.51
N GLY A 82 6.30 10.75 13.46
CA GLY A 82 5.15 11.62 13.74
C GLY A 82 3.82 10.88 13.79
N ASP A 83 3.76 9.67 13.23
CA ASP A 83 2.52 8.89 13.15
C ASP A 83 2.27 8.03 14.38
N LYS A 84 3.28 7.82 15.23
CA LYS A 84 3.18 7.02 16.46
C LYS A 84 1.96 7.40 17.31
N SER A 85 1.76 8.69 17.59
CA SER A 85 0.61 9.14 18.38
C SER A 85 -0.74 8.90 17.68
N LYS A 86 -0.78 8.99 16.35
CA LYS A 86 -1.97 8.74 15.54
C LYS A 86 -2.31 7.25 15.49
N ILE A 87 -1.32 6.40 15.29
CA ILE A 87 -1.46 4.94 15.30
C ILE A 87 -1.88 4.44 16.68
N GLU A 88 -1.26 4.93 17.75
CA GLU A 88 -1.65 4.57 19.11
C GLU A 88 -3.09 5.01 19.42
N ARG A 89 -3.50 6.19 18.94
CA ARG A 89 -4.91 6.63 19.07
C ARG A 89 -5.87 5.75 18.27
N LEU A 90 -5.49 5.29 17.08
CA LEU A 90 -6.29 4.36 16.28
C LEU A 90 -6.43 3.00 17.00
N ARG A 91 -5.34 2.46 17.51
CA ARG A 91 -5.29 1.20 18.28
C ARG A 91 -6.13 1.26 19.57
N GLN A 92 -6.14 2.41 20.23
CA GLN A 92 -6.93 2.64 21.45
C GLN A 92 -8.41 2.97 21.17
N SER A 93 -8.79 3.19 19.90
CA SER A 93 -10.18 3.46 19.56
C SER A 93 -11.02 2.20 19.78
N GLN A 94 -12.19 2.31 20.39
CA GLN A 94 -13.09 1.16 20.60
C GLN A 94 -13.67 0.57 19.30
N ILE A 95 -13.34 1.18 18.16
CA ILE A 95 -13.88 0.84 16.85
C ILE A 95 -12.98 -0.18 16.14
N LEU A 96 -11.65 -0.05 16.31
CA LEU A 96 -10.67 -0.99 15.81
C LEU A 96 -9.92 -1.54 17.00
N THR A 97 -10.04 -2.84 17.27
CA THR A 97 -9.17 -3.49 18.25
C THR A 97 -7.71 -3.30 17.84
N THR A 98 -6.80 -3.10 18.80
CA THR A 98 -5.37 -2.86 18.55
C THR A 98 -4.75 -3.75 17.47
N GLU A 99 -5.11 -5.04 17.47
CA GLU A 99 -4.60 -6.05 16.54
C GLU A 99 -5.00 -5.80 15.07
N LYS A 100 -6.06 -5.05 14.81
CA LYS A 100 -6.56 -4.74 13.48
C LYS A 100 -5.97 -3.45 12.89
N VAL A 101 -4.98 -2.85 13.57
CA VAL A 101 -4.21 -1.71 13.06
C VAL A 101 -2.78 -2.17 12.80
N LEU A 102 -2.56 -2.60 11.56
CA LEU A 102 -1.28 -3.01 11.02
C LEU A 102 -0.56 -1.81 10.40
N THR A 103 0.75 -1.85 10.40
CA THR A 103 1.62 -0.86 9.77
C THR A 103 2.52 -1.54 8.75
N ALA A 104 2.95 -0.82 7.71
CA ALA A 104 3.93 -1.35 6.77
C ALA A 104 5.23 -1.76 7.49
N ALA A 105 5.58 -1.08 8.59
CA ALA A 105 6.73 -1.40 9.43
C ALA A 105 6.64 -2.81 10.06
N ASP A 106 5.43 -3.35 10.29
CA ASP A 106 5.24 -4.70 10.84
C ASP A 106 5.72 -5.81 9.88
N PHE A 107 5.89 -5.49 8.58
CA PHE A 107 6.27 -6.45 7.52
C PHE A 107 7.62 -6.13 6.89
N THR A 108 8.38 -5.23 7.54
CA THR A 108 9.71 -4.83 7.12
C THR A 108 10.64 -4.87 8.33
N ASP A 109 11.93 -5.12 8.13
CA ASP A 109 12.93 -5.01 9.21
C ASP A 109 13.33 -3.54 9.51
N LYS A 110 12.40 -2.58 9.32
CA LYS A 110 12.63 -1.14 9.43
C LYS A 110 11.84 -0.53 10.58
N SER A 111 12.33 0.59 11.09
CA SER A 111 11.63 1.34 12.14
C SER A 111 10.53 2.25 11.60
N GLU A 112 10.64 2.65 10.33
CA GLU A 112 9.69 3.47 9.58
C GLU A 112 9.54 2.90 8.16
N SER A 113 8.30 2.74 7.70
CA SER A 113 7.97 2.15 6.40
C SER A 113 6.64 2.65 5.88
N ASP A 114 6.58 2.80 4.56
CA ASP A 114 5.36 3.00 3.79
C ASP A 114 4.99 1.73 3.03
N ILE A 115 3.83 1.68 2.38
CA ILE A 115 3.46 0.54 1.52
C ILE A 115 4.52 0.26 0.45
N GLU A 116 5.18 1.29 -0.08
CA GLU A 116 6.29 1.14 -1.03
C GLU A 116 7.48 0.35 -0.45
N ASP A 117 7.69 0.37 0.87
CA ASP A 117 8.76 -0.37 1.53
C ASP A 117 8.51 -1.89 1.61
N LEU A 118 7.29 -2.34 1.28
CA LEU A 118 7.01 -3.76 1.07
C LEU A 118 7.69 -4.28 -0.20
N PHE A 119 8.04 -3.41 -1.15
CA PHE A 119 8.88 -3.78 -2.28
C PHE A 119 10.36 -3.81 -1.90
N ALA A 120 11.10 -4.71 -2.53
CA ALA A 120 12.56 -4.63 -2.51
C ALA A 120 13.02 -3.30 -3.16
N PRO A 121 13.99 -2.57 -2.57
CA PRO A 121 14.40 -1.26 -3.09
C PRO A 121 14.83 -1.26 -4.55
N GLY A 122 15.50 -2.33 -5.00
CA GLY A 122 15.93 -2.50 -6.38
C GLY A 122 14.75 -2.61 -7.35
N PHE A 123 13.75 -3.42 -7.00
CA PHE A 123 12.53 -3.57 -7.78
C PHE A 123 11.77 -2.24 -7.88
N TYR A 124 11.55 -1.56 -6.76
CA TYR A 124 10.79 -0.31 -6.75
C TYR A 124 11.50 0.82 -7.51
N CYS A 125 12.82 0.97 -7.36
CA CYS A 125 13.59 1.94 -8.15
C CYS A 125 13.48 1.66 -9.66
N ASN A 126 13.55 0.38 -10.05
CA ASN A 126 13.36 0.00 -11.45
C ASN A 126 11.93 0.29 -11.94
N LEU A 127 10.91 0.00 -11.13
CA LEU A 127 9.52 0.32 -11.43
C LEU A 127 9.34 1.83 -11.68
N VAL A 128 9.92 2.68 -10.83
CA VAL A 128 9.87 4.14 -10.99
C VAL A 128 10.62 4.60 -12.24
N ASN A 129 11.80 4.04 -12.52
CA ASN A 129 12.55 4.31 -13.76
C ASN A 129 11.71 4.04 -15.00
N LEU A 130 10.98 2.91 -15.03
CA LEU A 130 10.10 2.54 -16.12
C LEU A 130 8.89 3.47 -16.19
N ALA A 131 8.24 3.72 -15.06
CA ALA A 131 7.01 4.52 -14.98
C ALA A 131 7.22 5.99 -15.41
N LEU A 132 8.38 6.57 -15.10
CA LEU A 132 8.77 7.92 -15.52
C LEU A 132 9.51 7.94 -16.88
N ASN A 133 9.72 6.77 -17.50
CA ASN A 133 10.47 6.61 -18.75
C ASN A 133 11.87 7.28 -18.69
N LEU A 134 12.60 7.05 -17.59
CA LEU A 134 13.90 7.65 -17.36
C LEU A 134 14.96 7.05 -18.28
N ASN A 135 15.72 7.92 -18.94
CA ASN A 135 16.85 7.47 -19.74
C ASN A 135 18.03 7.02 -18.84
N LYS A 136 19.02 6.33 -19.43
CA LYS A 136 20.17 5.76 -18.68
C LYS A 136 20.92 6.75 -17.78
N LYS A 137 20.94 8.04 -18.09
CA LYS A 137 21.62 9.07 -17.28
C LYS A 137 20.75 9.59 -16.13
N GLN A 138 19.45 9.35 -16.18
CA GLN A 138 18.45 9.79 -15.22
C GLN A 138 18.04 8.67 -14.24
N GLN A 139 18.36 7.42 -14.56
CA GLN A 139 17.93 6.29 -13.76
C GLN A 139 18.37 6.41 -12.30
N ILE A 140 17.42 6.16 -11.40
CA ILE A 140 17.65 6.04 -9.97
C ILE A 140 17.95 4.58 -9.62
N SER A 141 18.65 4.40 -8.51
CA SER A 141 19.04 3.11 -7.94
C SER A 141 18.90 3.15 -6.42
N PRO A 142 18.85 2.01 -5.72
CA PRO A 142 18.80 1.99 -4.26
C PRO A 142 19.88 2.86 -3.60
N LYS A 143 21.09 2.85 -4.16
CA LYS A 143 22.19 3.69 -3.69
C LYS A 143 21.88 5.18 -3.89
N SER A 144 21.49 5.58 -5.10
CA SER A 144 21.29 7.00 -5.41
C SER A 144 20.10 7.61 -4.65
N VAL A 145 19.04 6.83 -4.41
CA VAL A 145 17.89 7.31 -3.62
C VAL A 145 18.25 7.45 -2.14
N ALA A 146 18.98 6.49 -1.58
CA ALA A 146 19.47 6.57 -0.21
C ALA A 146 20.44 7.75 -0.01
N ASP A 147 21.32 8.01 -0.99
CA ASP A 147 22.23 9.16 -0.98
C ASP A 147 21.46 10.50 -1.10
N ALA A 148 20.27 10.51 -1.72
CA ALA A 148 19.45 11.72 -1.91
C ALA A 148 18.68 12.15 -0.65
N GLU A 149 18.27 11.22 0.21
CA GLU A 149 17.69 11.51 1.53
C GLU A 149 18.19 10.51 2.59
N PRO A 150 19.39 10.75 3.16
CA PRO A 150 20.02 9.82 4.09
C PRO A 150 19.37 9.81 5.48
N ASN A 151 18.45 10.74 5.78
CA ASN A 151 17.85 10.87 7.11
C ASN A 151 16.54 10.09 7.29
N THR A 152 16.15 9.26 6.31
CA THR A 152 14.94 8.43 6.36
C THR A 152 15.21 7.03 5.87
N GLU A 153 14.50 6.05 6.43
CA GLU A 153 14.49 4.66 5.97
C GLU A 153 13.38 4.39 4.95
N ARG A 154 12.45 5.34 4.78
CA ARG A 154 11.25 5.25 3.92
C ARG A 154 11.63 5.39 2.45
N LEU A 155 11.44 4.32 1.69
CA LEU A 155 11.89 4.23 0.30
C LEU A 155 11.23 5.28 -0.60
N VAL A 156 9.93 5.52 -0.45
CA VAL A 156 9.23 6.53 -1.28
C VAL A 156 9.77 7.93 -1.04
N LYS A 157 10.20 8.27 0.19
CA LYS A 157 10.79 9.59 0.52
C LYS A 157 12.18 9.77 -0.08
N GLN A 158 12.98 8.71 -0.08
CA GLN A 158 14.26 8.67 -0.79
C GLN A 158 14.07 8.83 -2.30
N VAL A 159 13.08 8.13 -2.89
CA VAL A 159 12.73 8.24 -4.31
C VAL A 159 12.25 9.66 -4.66
N GLU A 160 11.35 10.24 -3.86
CA GLU A 160 10.89 11.63 -4.04
C GLU A 160 12.07 12.60 -4.08
N ALA A 161 13.00 12.48 -3.13
CA ALA A 161 14.18 13.34 -3.06
C ALA A 161 15.08 13.21 -4.30
N ALA A 162 15.33 11.96 -4.74
CA ALA A 162 16.10 11.72 -5.96
C ALA A 162 15.40 12.28 -7.21
N CYS A 163 14.09 12.04 -7.35
CA CYS A 163 13.31 12.51 -8.49
C CYS A 163 13.24 14.04 -8.59
N ARG A 164 13.29 14.77 -7.47
CA ARG A 164 13.38 16.25 -7.47
C ARG A 164 14.66 16.78 -8.10
N THR A 165 15.71 15.96 -8.21
CA THR A 165 16.98 16.36 -8.85
C THR A 165 17.00 16.11 -10.36
N LEU A 166 15.96 15.48 -10.90
CA LEU A 166 15.86 15.20 -12.33
C LEU A 166 15.64 16.47 -13.15
N PRO A 167 16.02 16.48 -14.44
CA PRO A 167 15.83 17.63 -15.31
C PRO A 167 14.35 18.07 -15.38
N PRO A 168 14.05 19.37 -15.50
CA PRO A 168 12.68 19.91 -15.46
C PRO A 168 11.71 19.34 -16.50
N GLU A 169 12.23 18.81 -17.61
CA GLU A 169 11.46 18.13 -18.66
C GLU A 169 10.99 16.71 -18.26
N THR A 170 11.52 16.18 -17.16
CA THR A 170 11.14 14.87 -16.64
C THR A 170 9.77 14.96 -15.97
N PRO A 171 8.84 14.02 -16.23
CA PRO A 171 7.57 13.99 -15.51
C PRO A 171 7.78 14.01 -13.99
N GLU A 172 7.00 14.84 -13.29
CA GLU A 172 7.07 14.93 -11.83
C GLU A 172 6.65 13.60 -11.21
N PHE A 173 7.43 13.12 -10.24
CA PHE A 173 7.09 11.91 -9.50
C PHE A 173 5.84 12.12 -8.66
N GLY A 174 4.91 11.17 -8.75
CA GLY A 174 3.76 11.05 -7.86
C GLY A 174 3.53 9.58 -7.52
N HIS A 175 3.07 9.29 -6.30
CA HIS A 175 2.98 7.91 -5.76
C HIS A 175 2.12 6.97 -6.60
N PHE A 176 1.09 7.51 -7.27
CA PHE A 176 0.22 6.71 -8.14
C PHE A 176 0.86 6.31 -9.47
N ILE A 177 1.90 7.01 -9.94
CA ILE A 177 2.55 6.76 -11.24
C ILE A 177 3.19 5.36 -11.30
N PRO A 178 4.07 4.95 -10.37
CA PRO A 178 4.60 3.58 -10.35
C PRO A 178 3.51 2.52 -10.14
N ALA A 179 2.48 2.81 -9.34
CA ALA A 179 1.36 1.89 -9.12
C ALA A 179 0.57 1.63 -10.42
N ASP A 180 0.17 2.68 -11.13
CA ASP A 180 -0.51 2.58 -12.43
C ASP A 180 0.36 1.87 -13.48
N TRP A 181 1.67 2.12 -13.48
CA TRP A 181 2.58 1.40 -14.36
C TRP A 181 2.58 -0.11 -14.06
N LEU A 182 2.73 -0.49 -12.79
CA LEU A 182 2.74 -1.90 -12.39
C LEU A 182 1.41 -2.59 -12.72
N LEU A 183 0.27 -1.90 -12.55
CA LEU A 183 -1.04 -2.41 -12.94
C LEU A 183 -1.14 -2.74 -14.43
N ARG A 184 -0.52 -1.92 -15.28
CA ARG A 184 -0.52 -2.10 -16.74
C ARG A 184 0.54 -3.09 -17.24
N HIS A 185 1.54 -3.38 -16.42
CA HIS A 185 2.67 -4.27 -16.74
C HIS A 185 2.91 -5.28 -15.60
N PRO A 186 1.91 -6.13 -15.27
CA PRO A 186 2.03 -7.10 -14.18
C PRO A 186 3.09 -8.18 -14.49
N ASP A 187 3.47 -8.35 -15.75
CA ASP A 187 4.55 -9.25 -16.21
C ASP A 187 5.92 -8.92 -15.59
N LEU A 188 6.10 -7.70 -15.07
CA LEU A 188 7.28 -7.35 -14.26
C LEU A 188 7.44 -8.26 -13.03
N LEU A 189 6.37 -8.92 -12.59
CA LEU A 189 6.35 -9.84 -11.47
C LEU A 189 6.42 -11.32 -11.91
N ASP A 190 6.57 -11.67 -13.19
CA ASP A 190 6.54 -13.07 -13.65
C ASP A 190 7.82 -13.86 -13.32
N GLY A 191 8.94 -13.17 -13.09
CA GLY A 191 10.21 -13.79 -12.73
C GLY A 191 10.33 -14.17 -11.25
N ASP A 192 11.44 -14.83 -10.90
CA ASP A 192 11.78 -15.22 -9.52
C ASP A 192 13.13 -14.61 -9.08
N THR A 193 13.39 -13.35 -9.46
CA THR A 193 14.61 -12.66 -8.98
C THR A 193 14.55 -12.49 -7.46
N PRO A 194 15.69 -12.34 -6.76
CA PRO A 194 15.69 -12.09 -5.33
C PRO A 194 14.81 -10.90 -4.92
N GLU A 195 14.81 -9.81 -5.70
CA GLU A 195 14.00 -8.62 -5.39
C GLU A 195 12.49 -8.87 -5.56
N ILE A 196 12.09 -9.67 -6.56
CA ILE A 196 10.67 -10.04 -6.75
C ILE A 196 10.22 -10.94 -5.60
N ASN A 197 11.02 -11.96 -5.26
CA ASN A 197 10.69 -12.88 -4.17
C ASN A 197 10.62 -12.16 -2.81
N GLU A 198 11.58 -11.29 -2.50
CA GLU A 198 11.57 -10.46 -1.28
C GLU A 198 10.31 -9.59 -1.21
N SER A 199 9.91 -8.98 -2.32
CA SER A 199 8.68 -8.19 -2.39
C SER A 199 7.45 -9.07 -2.13
N LEU A 200 7.33 -10.19 -2.85
CA LEU A 200 6.22 -11.14 -2.69
C LEU A 200 6.14 -11.68 -1.26
N ASP A 201 7.27 -11.96 -0.61
CA ASP A 201 7.32 -12.46 0.77
C ASP A 201 6.75 -11.45 1.77
N ARG A 202 7.09 -10.16 1.63
CA ARG A 202 6.57 -9.09 2.50
C ARG A 202 5.07 -8.86 2.29
N PHE A 203 4.62 -8.80 1.04
CA PHE A 203 3.18 -8.69 0.73
C PHE A 203 2.41 -9.92 1.20
N GLU A 204 2.96 -11.13 1.05
CA GLU A 204 2.35 -12.36 1.56
C GLU A 204 2.22 -12.33 3.09
N ALA A 205 3.23 -11.84 3.82
CA ALA A 205 3.15 -11.68 5.26
C ALA A 205 2.04 -10.70 5.68
N ALA A 206 1.90 -9.57 4.97
CA ALA A 206 0.81 -8.63 5.18
C ALA A 206 -0.56 -9.27 4.93
N PHE A 207 -0.72 -10.02 3.83
CA PHE A 207 -1.97 -10.71 3.51
C PHE A 207 -2.31 -11.80 4.53
N LYS A 208 -1.33 -12.57 5.02
CA LYS A 208 -1.54 -13.54 6.11
C LYS A 208 -2.08 -12.85 7.36
N ALA A 209 -1.46 -11.74 7.77
CA ALA A 209 -1.90 -10.98 8.95
C ALA A 209 -3.32 -10.42 8.77
N ILE A 210 -3.65 -9.90 7.59
CA ILE A 210 -5.00 -9.40 7.28
C ILE A 210 -6.03 -10.53 7.27
N ASN A 211 -5.74 -11.65 6.58
CA ASN A 211 -6.67 -12.77 6.42
C ASN A 211 -6.98 -13.48 7.76
N GLN A 212 -6.11 -13.40 8.76
CA GLN A 212 -6.38 -13.91 10.12
C GLN A 212 -7.61 -13.29 10.76
N PHE A 213 -8.03 -12.10 10.34
CA PHE A 213 -9.23 -11.44 10.86
C PHE A 213 -10.51 -11.81 10.11
N LEU A 214 -10.46 -12.69 9.11
CA LEU A 214 -11.66 -13.25 8.49
C LEU A 214 -12.25 -14.36 9.35
N SER A 215 -13.56 -14.28 9.52
CA SER A 215 -14.38 -15.35 10.11
C SER A 215 -14.90 -16.31 9.05
#